data_AF-A0A930W2X2-F1
#
_entry.id   AF-A0A930W2X2-F1
#
_cell.length_a   1.000
_cell.length_b   1.000
_cell.length_c   1.000
_cell.angle_alpha   90.00
_cell.angle_beta   90.00
_cell.angle_gamma   90.00
#
_symmetry.space_group_name_H-M   'P 1'
#
loop_
_entity.id
_entity.type
_entity.pdbx_description
1 polymer ?
#
loop_
_entity_poly.entity_id
_entity_poly.type
_entity_poly.pdbx_seq_one_letter_code
_entity_poly.pdbx_strand_id
1 'polypeptide(L)' 'MENEIPPVNRVDEIHEKLSALQGQKVKVKANMGRSRVVERTGVLVQVHPSLFIV' A
#
# COMPACT_ATOMS: atom_id res chain seq x y z
N MET A 1 27.48 6.06 3.49
CA MET A 1 26.37 5.30 2.87
C MET A 1 25.64 6.27 1.98
N GLU A 2 25.79 6.12 0.67
CA GLU A 2 24.88 6.79 -0.26
C GLU A 2 23.47 6.29 0.06
N ASN A 3 22.60 7.21 0.46
CA ASN A 3 21.18 6.91 0.50
C ASN A 3 20.75 6.84 -0.96
N GLU A 4 20.64 5.64 -1.53
CA GLU A 4 19.95 5.45 -2.80
C GLU A 4 18.54 6.00 -2.63
N ILE A 5 18.31 7.19 -3.20
CA ILE A 5 16.98 7.78 -3.24
C ILE A 5 16.18 6.90 -4.21
N PRO A 6 15.16 6.16 -3.73
CA PRO A 6 14.37 5.33 -4.62
C PRO A 6 13.74 6.22 -5.70
N PRO A 7 13.55 5.69 -6.92
CA PRO A 7 12.89 6.43 -7.98
C PRO A 7 11.55 6.98 -7.48
N VAL A 8 11.30 8.25 -7.79
CA VAL A 8 10.24 9.10 -7.20
C VAL A 8 8.82 8.54 -7.40
N ASN A 9 8.63 7.58 -8.31
CA ASN A 9 7.35 6.92 -8.53
C ASN A 9 7.54 5.42 -8.77
N ARG A 10 7.00 4.60 -7.84
CA ARG A 10 6.91 3.13 -7.96
C ARG A 10 5.44 2.69 -8.10
N VAL A 11 4.63 3.53 -8.76
CA VAL A 11 3.17 3.34 -8.84
C VAL A 11 2.82 2.02 -9.51
N ASP A 12 3.53 1.68 -10.59
CA ASP A 12 3.31 0.41 -11.30
C ASP A 12 3.66 -0.80 -10.40
N GLU A 13 4.79 -0.73 -9.68
CA GLU A 13 5.17 -1.77 -8.71
C GLU A 13 4.14 -1.92 -7.59
N ILE A 14 3.52 -0.81 -7.15
CA ILE A 14 2.43 -0.84 -6.16
C ILE A 14 1.20 -1.52 -6.73
N HIS A 15 0.81 -1.20 -7.97
CA HIS A 15 -0.32 -1.85 -8.64
C HIS A 15 -0.09 -3.35 -8.79
N GLU A 16 1.07 -3.78 -9.30
CA GLU A 16 1.42 -5.19 -9.46
C GLU A 16 1.37 -5.94 -8.13
N LYS A 17 1.94 -5.36 -7.07
CA LYS A 17 1.91 -5.96 -5.73
C LYS A 17 0.51 -6.06 -5.16
N LEU A 18 -0.31 -5.02 -5.28
CA LEU A 18 -1.70 -5.07 -4.81
C LEU A 18 -2.50 -6.13 -5.56
N SER A 19 -2.35 -6.23 -6.88
CA SER A 19 -2.99 -7.28 -7.68
C SER A 19 -2.57 -8.68 -7.24
N ALA A 20 -1.28 -8.90 -6.96
CA ALA A 20 -0.77 -10.18 -6.49
C ALA A 20 -1.26 -10.56 -5.08
N LEU A 21 -1.60 -9.57 -4.24
CA LEU A 21 -2.05 -9.77 -2.87
C LEU A 21 -3.58 -9.88 -2.72
N GLN A 22 -4.35 -9.76 -3.81
CA GLN A 22 -5.80 -9.84 -3.74
C GLN A 22 -6.26 -11.20 -3.17
N GLY A 23 -7.22 -11.16 -2.25
CA GLY A 23 -7.70 -12.32 -1.49
C GLY A 23 -6.81 -12.69 -0.28
N GLN A 24 -5.68 -12.02 -0.09
CA GLN A 24 -4.77 -12.29 1.04
C GLN A 24 -5.00 -11.32 2.21
N LYS A 25 -4.62 -11.76 3.41
CA LYS A 25 -4.66 -10.93 4.62
C LYS A 25 -3.50 -9.93 4.58
N VAL A 26 -3.84 -8.65 4.69
CA VAL A 26 -2.88 -7.54 4.66
C VAL A 26 -3.02 -6.67 5.91
N LYS A 27 -1.92 -6.00 6.28
CA LYS A 27 -1.92 -4.92 7.27
C LYS A 27 -1.76 -3.59 6.55
N VAL A 28 -2.71 -2.68 6.72
CA VAL A 28 -2.67 -1.33 6.17
C VAL A 28 -2.30 -0.35 7.28
N LYS A 29 -1.37 0.55 6.97
CA LYS A 29 -0.94 1.64 7.83
C LYS A 29 -1.12 2.96 7.09
N ALA A 30 -2.05 3.78 7.53
CA ALA A 30 -2.36 5.06 6.93
C ALA A 30 -1.93 6.21 7.84
N ASN A 31 -1.01 7.04 7.36
CA ASN A 31 -0.60 8.26 8.06
C ASN A 31 -1.73 9.30 7.94
N MET A 32 -2.32 9.70 9.06
CA MET A 32 -3.41 10.69 9.14
C MET A 32 -2.89 12.11 9.39
N GLY A 33 -1.58 12.32 9.26
CA GLY A 33 -0.88 13.56 9.59
C GLY A 33 0.44 13.28 10.31
N ARG A 34 1.05 14.32 10.89
CA ARG A 34 2.36 14.21 11.56
C ARG A 34 2.35 13.37 12.84
N SER A 35 1.23 13.38 13.57
CA SER A 35 1.14 12.80 14.92
C SER A 35 0.21 11.59 15.02
N ARG A 36 -0.41 11.18 13.91
CA ARG A 36 -1.41 10.11 13.95
C ARG A 36 -1.24 9.15 12.80
N VAL A 37 -1.28 7.87 13.14
CA VAL A 37 -1.31 6.77 12.19
C VAL A 37 -2.45 5.83 12.57
N VAL A 38 -3.17 5.33 11.57
CA VAL A 38 -4.19 4.30 11.74
C VAL A 38 -3.68 3.01 11.15
N GLU A 39 -3.74 1.93 11.94
CA GLU A 39 -3.39 0.58 11.49
C GLU A 39 -4.64 -0.31 11.50
N ARG A 40 -4.83 -1.07 10.42
CA ARG A 40 -5.91 -2.06 10.30
C ARG A 40 -5.40 -3.33 9.63
N THR A 41 -5.99 -4.45 10.00
CA THR A 41 -5.74 -5.75 9.35
C THR A 41 -7.04 -6.23 8.73
N GLY A 42 -6.99 -6.69 7.48
CA GLY A 42 -8.16 -7.18 6.74
C GLY A 42 -7.73 -8.00 5.54
N VAL A 43 -8.67 -8.39 4.70
CA VAL A 43 -8.40 -9.16 3.47
C VAL A 43 -8.49 -8.18 2.32
N LEU A 44 -7.47 -8.10 1.46
CA LEU A 44 -7.52 -7.25 0.28
C LEU A 44 -8.57 -7.80 -0.70
N VAL A 45 -9.79 -7.30 -0.64
CA VAL A 45 -10.93 -7.87 -1.38
C VAL A 45 -10.94 -7.45 -2.84
N GLN A 46 -10.64 -6.17 -3.12
CA GLN A 46 -10.70 -5.59 -4.46
C GLN A 46 -9.56 -4.60 -4.70
N VAL A 47 -9.06 -4.57 -5.94
CA VAL A 47 -8.05 -3.61 -6.42
C VAL A 47 -8.56 -2.97 -7.70
N HIS A 48 -8.57 -1.65 -7.74
CA HIS A 48 -8.98 -0.81 -8.87
C HIS A 48 -7.85 0.17 -9.22
N PRO A 49 -7.88 0.81 -10.41
CA PRO A 49 -6.81 1.71 -10.85
C PRO A 49 -6.50 2.88 -9.90
N SER A 50 -7.45 3.29 -9.06
CA SER A 50 -7.30 4.45 -8.16
C SER A 50 -7.58 4.17 -6.69
N LEU A 51 -8.04 2.96 -6.34
CA LEU A 51 -8.32 2.58 -4.96
C LEU A 51 -8.28 1.07 -4.78
N PHE A 52 -8.20 0.63 -3.54
CA PHE A 52 -8.35 -0.77 -3.17
C PHE A 52 -9.22 -0.88 -1.91
N ILE A 53 -9.77 -2.06 -1.66
CA ILE A 53 -10.68 -2.33 -0.54
C ILE A 53 -10.09 -3.47 0.30
N VAL A 54 -10.01 -3.26 1.61
CA VAL A 54 -9.45 -4.19 2.62
C VAL A 54 -10.48 -4.50 3.70
#